data_AF-A0A2V6QHU7-F1
#
_entry.id   AF-A0A2V6QHU7-F1
#
_cell.length_a   1.000
_cell.length_b   1.000
_cell.length_c   1.000
_cell.angle_alpha   90.00
_cell.angle_beta   90.00
_cell.angle_gamma   90.00
#
_symmetry.space_group_name_H-M   'P 1'
#
loop_
_entity.id
_entity.type
_entity.pdbx_description
1 polymer ?
#
loop_
_entity_poly.entity_id
_entity_poly.type
_entity_poly.pdbx_seq_one_letter_code
_entity_poly.pdbx_strand_id
1 'polypeptide(L)'
;MRRRGVVATTVARPGRLVGIGGALAALALLTAMALSGRVPESGQLVRFVPAGVLPEAPAQIDRVELTAGARRWVFARKADGWSVEPGSRPVPASLATHLDDSIKFMHVSAPIRVLARTEWAPQGLREFGLDPPAYSATVFKGQRRLLAANFGAQNPQKVLQYMRIEGQDELYVMSRFVGAAWEQALVEAGR
;
A
#
# COMPACT_ATOMS: atom_id res chain seq x y z
N MET A 1 79.96 46.71 17.68
CA MET A 1 79.24 46.18 18.87
C MET A 1 77.76 46.02 18.55
N ARG A 2 77.14 44.89 18.93
CA ARG A 2 75.71 44.60 19.33
C ARG A 2 74.60 45.54 18.79
N ARG A 3 73.41 45.13 18.32
CA ARG A 3 72.53 43.99 18.69
C ARG A 3 71.36 43.87 17.67
N ARG A 4 70.72 42.69 17.67
CA ARG A 4 69.51 42.28 16.94
C ARG A 4 68.26 43.16 17.18
N GLY A 5 67.34 43.15 16.21
CA GLY A 5 65.91 43.40 16.38
C GLY A 5 65.13 42.92 15.14
N VAL A 6 64.29 41.90 15.29
CA VAL A 6 63.53 41.20 14.24
C VAL A 6 62.06 41.63 14.28
N VAL A 7 61.39 41.52 13.13
CA VAL A 7 60.00 41.11 12.86
C VAL A 7 59.06 42.18 12.30
N ALA A 8 58.79 41.96 11.01
CA ALA A 8 57.54 42.08 10.26
C ALA A 8 56.39 42.91 10.85
N THR A 9 56.08 43.95 10.09
CA THR A 9 54.80 44.66 10.08
C THR A 9 53.62 43.73 9.82
N THR A 10 52.61 43.88 10.66
CA THR A 10 51.30 43.23 10.60
C THR A 10 50.51 43.65 9.36
N VAL A 11 50.22 42.70 8.48
CA VAL A 11 49.23 42.87 7.40
C VAL A 11 47.84 42.78 8.01
N ALA A 12 47.14 43.91 8.06
CA ALA A 12 45.73 43.97 8.40
C ALA A 12 44.88 43.28 7.31
N ARG A 13 44.03 42.32 7.72
CA ARG A 13 43.11 41.56 6.84
C ARG A 13 41.92 42.43 6.39
N PRO A 14 41.67 42.63 5.09
CA PRO A 14 40.44 43.26 4.60
C PRO A 14 39.37 42.18 4.37
N GLY A 15 38.80 41.63 5.44
CA GLY A 15 37.89 40.48 5.37
C GLY A 15 36.41 40.77 5.61
N ARG A 16 36.00 42.02 5.90
CA ARG A 16 34.62 42.32 6.34
C ARG A 16 33.67 42.78 5.24
N LEU A 17 34.16 43.45 4.19
CA LEU A 17 33.29 43.99 3.12
C LEU A 17 32.82 42.90 2.14
N VAL A 18 33.64 41.86 1.92
CA VAL A 18 33.28 40.72 1.06
C VAL A 18 32.13 39.89 1.67
N GLY A 19 32.09 39.77 3.00
CA GLY A 19 31.02 39.03 3.70
C GLY A 19 29.65 39.70 3.64
N ILE A 20 29.61 41.04 3.67
CA ILE A 20 28.34 41.80 3.62
C ILE A 20 27.74 41.76 2.21
N GLY A 21 28.58 41.86 1.17
CA GLY A 21 28.13 41.74 -0.21
C GLY A 21 27.53 40.35 -0.51
N GLY A 22 28.17 39.28 0.00
CA GLY A 22 27.64 37.92 -0.13
C GLY A 22 26.31 37.70 0.59
N ALA A 23 26.16 38.24 1.81
CA ALA A 23 24.93 38.11 2.58
C ALA A 23 23.74 38.82 1.92
N LEU A 24 23.95 40.02 1.36
CA LEU A 24 22.93 40.76 0.63
C LEU A 24 22.52 40.05 -0.67
N ALA A 25 23.50 39.45 -1.38
CA ALA A 25 23.21 38.66 -2.58
C ALA A 25 22.39 37.40 -2.25
N ALA A 26 22.73 36.69 -1.16
CA ALA A 26 21.97 35.54 -0.70
C ALA A 26 20.55 35.92 -0.29
N LEU A 27 20.37 37.04 0.42
CA LEU A 27 19.05 37.52 0.83
C LEU A 27 18.21 37.93 -0.38
N ALA A 28 18.79 38.63 -1.35
CA ALA A 28 18.11 38.98 -2.60
C ALA A 28 17.69 37.73 -3.38
N LEU A 29 18.54 36.71 -3.44
CA LEU A 29 18.23 35.44 -4.09
C LEU A 29 17.08 34.70 -3.39
N LEU A 30 17.10 34.64 -2.05
CA LEU A 30 16.04 34.00 -1.26
C LEU A 30 14.71 34.75 -1.39
N THR A 31 14.74 36.09 -1.39
CA THR A 31 13.54 36.92 -1.57
C THR A 31 12.97 36.76 -2.96
N ALA A 32 13.83 36.68 -3.99
CA ALA A 32 13.42 36.38 -5.35
C ALA A 32 12.80 34.99 -5.47
N MET A 33 13.34 33.95 -4.80
CA MET A 33 12.73 32.62 -4.75
C MET A 33 11.37 32.61 -4.02
N ALA A 34 11.25 33.37 -2.92
CA ALA A 34 10.00 33.47 -2.17
C ALA A 34 8.89 34.19 -2.96
N LEU A 35 9.23 35.26 -3.69
CA LEU A 35 8.27 36.05 -4.48
C LEU A 35 7.94 35.42 -5.83
N SER A 36 8.86 34.65 -6.43
CA SER A 36 8.66 34.04 -7.75
C SER A 36 7.80 32.77 -7.71
N GLY A 37 7.48 32.23 -6.54
CA GLY A 37 6.57 31.08 -6.38
C GLY A 37 6.99 29.81 -7.12
N ARG A 38 8.16 29.81 -7.77
CA ARG A 38 8.74 28.66 -8.45
C ARG A 38 9.49 27.85 -7.40
N VAL A 39 8.71 27.15 -6.59
CA VAL A 39 9.15 25.85 -6.10
C VAL A 39 9.52 25.08 -7.38
N PRO A 40 10.78 24.69 -7.59
CA PRO A 40 11.05 23.71 -8.62
C PRO A 40 10.21 22.51 -8.20
N GLU A 41 9.15 22.23 -8.96
CA GLU A 41 8.43 20.99 -8.83
C GLU A 41 9.48 19.91 -9.04
N SER A 42 10.05 19.43 -7.94
CA SER A 42 10.73 18.16 -7.90
C SER A 42 9.70 17.19 -8.46
N GLY A 43 9.88 16.80 -9.73
CA GLY A 43 9.01 15.93 -10.51
C GLY A 43 8.98 14.50 -9.98
N GLN A 44 8.95 14.35 -8.67
CA GLN A 44 8.98 13.14 -7.88
C GLN A 44 7.90 13.16 -6.79
N LEU A 45 6.86 13.98 -6.95
CA LEU A 45 5.54 13.60 -6.45
C LEU A 45 5.00 12.53 -7.39
N VAL A 46 5.60 11.32 -7.32
CA VAL A 46 4.95 10.12 -7.84
C VAL A 46 3.61 10.06 -7.12
N ARG A 47 2.55 10.46 -7.81
CA ARG A 47 1.18 10.27 -7.37
C ARG A 47 1.12 8.80 -6.94
N PHE A 48 0.95 8.55 -5.65
CA PHE A 48 0.80 7.20 -5.14
C PHE A 48 -0.43 6.61 -5.83
N VAL A 49 -0.17 5.78 -6.84
CA VAL A 49 -1.17 4.91 -7.44
C VAL A 49 -1.09 3.64 -6.61
N PRO A 50 -2.15 3.29 -5.85
CA PRO A 50 -2.18 2.04 -5.12
C PRO A 50 -1.89 0.91 -6.11
N ALA A 51 -0.79 0.19 -5.89
CA ALA A 51 -0.35 -0.86 -6.81
C ALA A 51 -1.11 -2.18 -6.60
N GLY A 52 -2.01 -2.22 -5.61
CA GLY A 52 -2.83 -3.38 -5.32
C GLY A 52 -3.99 -3.56 -6.30
N VAL A 53 -4.74 -4.64 -6.08
CA VAL A 53 -5.82 -5.08 -6.97
C VAL A 53 -7.17 -4.43 -6.65
N LEU A 54 -7.31 -3.80 -5.49
CA LEU A 54 -8.51 -3.07 -5.11
C LEU A 54 -8.30 -1.57 -5.35
N PRO A 55 -8.92 -0.97 -6.39
CA PRO A 55 -8.69 0.43 -6.72
C PRO A 55 -9.32 1.40 -5.71
N GLU A 56 -10.45 1.02 -5.11
CA GLU A 56 -11.16 1.86 -4.16
C GLU A 56 -10.46 1.93 -2.80
N ALA A 57 -10.51 3.09 -2.16
CA ALA A 57 -9.90 3.27 -0.85
C ALA A 57 -10.59 2.39 0.21
N PRO A 58 -9.84 1.81 1.18
CA PRO A 58 -10.40 0.90 2.19
C PRO A 58 -11.60 1.45 2.97
N ALA A 59 -11.59 2.77 3.25
CA ALA A 59 -12.67 3.45 3.97
C ALA A 59 -14.01 3.48 3.19
N GLN A 60 -13.98 3.23 1.88
CA GLN A 60 -15.19 3.19 1.05
C GLN A 60 -15.81 1.78 0.96
N ILE A 61 -15.15 0.78 1.54
CA ILE A 61 -15.63 -0.59 1.55
C ILE A 61 -16.54 -0.78 2.76
N ASP A 62 -17.81 -1.04 2.47
CA ASP A 62 -18.87 -1.16 3.47
C ASP A 62 -19.40 -2.58 3.62
N ARG A 63 -19.04 -3.50 2.73
CA ARG A 63 -19.46 -4.89 2.85
C ARG A 63 -18.44 -5.86 2.30
N VAL A 64 -18.27 -6.97 3.01
CA VAL A 64 -17.37 -8.07 2.68
C VAL A 64 -18.16 -9.37 2.75
N GLU A 65 -17.94 -10.22 1.77
CA GLU A 65 -18.41 -11.59 1.76
C GLU A 65 -17.21 -12.53 1.68
N LEU A 66 -17.14 -13.48 2.61
CA LEU A 66 -16.14 -14.53 2.64
C LEU A 66 -16.82 -15.87 2.40
N THR A 67 -16.23 -16.70 1.55
CA THR A 67 -16.69 -18.06 1.30
C THR A 67 -15.52 -19.01 1.43
N ALA A 68 -15.70 -20.10 2.16
CA ALA A 68 -14.73 -21.19 2.28
C ALA A 68 -15.48 -22.53 2.33
N GLY A 69 -15.26 -23.39 1.33
CA GLY A 69 -16.07 -24.59 1.14
C GLY A 69 -17.57 -24.24 1.02
N ALA A 70 -18.41 -24.88 1.84
CA ALA A 70 -19.86 -24.64 1.88
C ALA A 70 -20.27 -23.48 2.81
N ARG A 71 -19.32 -22.87 3.52
CA ARG A 71 -19.61 -21.79 4.49
C ARG A 71 -19.47 -20.43 3.83
N ARG A 72 -20.39 -19.53 4.18
CA ARG A 72 -20.44 -18.15 3.71
C ARG A 72 -20.66 -17.22 4.90
N TRP A 73 -19.88 -16.16 4.98
CA TRP A 73 -20.01 -15.11 5.99
C TRP A 73 -20.15 -13.77 5.28
N VAL A 74 -21.07 -12.95 5.77
CA VAL A 74 -21.30 -11.62 5.22
C VAL A 74 -21.15 -10.61 6.35
N PHE A 75 -20.35 -9.58 6.09
CA PHE A 75 -20.06 -8.51 7.04
C PHE A 75 -20.42 -7.17 6.42
N ALA A 76 -21.01 -6.29 7.22
CA ALA A 76 -21.31 -4.93 6.84
C ALA A 76 -20.66 -3.95 7.83
N ARG A 77 -20.03 -2.90 7.31
CA ARG A 77 -19.45 -1.79 8.06
C ARG A 77 -20.48 -0.66 8.13
N LYS A 78 -20.79 -0.23 9.34
CA LYS A 78 -21.61 0.95 9.65
C LYS A 78 -20.78 1.93 10.49
N ALA A 79 -21.40 3.02 10.96
CA ALA A 79 -20.72 4.05 11.74
C ALA A 79 -20.11 3.52 13.06
N ASP A 80 -20.73 2.49 13.63
CA ASP A 80 -20.34 1.79 14.86
C ASP A 80 -19.32 0.65 14.63
N GLY A 81 -18.97 0.36 13.37
CA GLY A 81 -17.97 -0.64 13.00
C GLY A 81 -18.54 -1.80 12.19
N TRP A 82 -17.85 -2.94 12.23
CA TRP A 82 -18.23 -4.14 11.49
C TRP A 82 -19.30 -4.95 12.22
N SER A 83 -20.25 -5.48 11.46
CA SER A 83 -21.32 -6.34 11.96
C SER A 83 -21.57 -7.52 11.02
N VAL A 84 -22.10 -8.62 11.54
CA VAL A 84 -22.49 -9.80 10.76
C VAL A 84 -23.87 -9.57 10.15
N GLU A 85 -24.03 -9.98 8.89
CA GLU A 85 -25.32 -10.10 8.21
C GLU A 85 -25.74 -11.58 8.09
N PRO A 86 -27.05 -11.91 8.26
CA PRO A 86 -28.11 -11.03 8.74
C PRO A 86 -28.04 -10.79 10.26
N GLY A 87 -28.68 -9.72 10.73
CA GLY A 87 -28.89 -9.48 12.18
C GLY A 87 -28.06 -8.36 12.80
N SER A 88 -27.12 -7.74 12.07
CA SER A 88 -26.33 -6.59 12.54
C SER A 88 -25.63 -6.81 13.90
N ARG A 89 -25.27 -8.06 14.22
CA ARG A 89 -24.51 -8.36 15.44
C ARG A 89 -23.10 -7.81 15.29
N PRO A 90 -22.58 -6.99 16.22
CA PRO A 90 -21.20 -6.51 16.16
C PRO A 90 -20.21 -7.67 16.11
N VAL A 91 -19.15 -7.53 15.31
CA VAL A 91 -18.05 -8.51 15.29
C VAL A 91 -17.06 -8.22 16.43
N PRO A 92 -16.31 -9.23 16.91
CA PRO A 92 -15.18 -9.01 17.81
C PRO A 92 -14.15 -8.03 17.21
N ALA A 93 -13.48 -7.25 18.06
CA ALA A 93 -12.51 -6.25 17.62
C ALA A 93 -11.33 -6.84 16.82
N SER A 94 -10.91 -8.07 17.14
CA SER A 94 -9.89 -8.79 16.37
C SER A 94 -10.37 -9.09 14.94
N LEU A 95 -11.60 -9.55 14.77
CA LEU A 95 -12.19 -9.84 13.45
C LEU A 95 -12.36 -8.55 12.65
N ALA A 96 -12.83 -7.48 13.27
CA ALA A 96 -12.88 -6.16 12.65
C ALA A 96 -11.50 -5.72 12.13
N THR A 97 -10.45 -5.91 12.93
CA THR A 97 -9.07 -5.59 12.55
C THR A 97 -8.60 -6.43 11.36
N HIS A 98 -8.86 -7.74 11.38
CA HIS A 98 -8.49 -8.62 10.27
C HIS A 98 -9.24 -8.28 8.98
N LEU A 99 -10.52 -7.88 9.04
CA LEU A 99 -11.25 -7.39 7.88
C LEU A 99 -10.62 -6.11 7.32
N ASP A 100 -10.28 -5.15 8.20
CA ASP A 100 -9.67 -3.88 7.82
C ASP A 100 -8.29 -4.06 7.18
N ASP A 101 -7.43 -4.87 7.80
CA ASP A 101 -6.10 -5.20 7.28
C ASP A 101 -6.18 -5.92 5.94
N SER A 102 -7.12 -6.86 5.80
CA SER A 102 -7.34 -7.59 4.55
C SER A 102 -7.69 -6.65 3.40
N ILE A 103 -8.64 -5.73 3.62
CA ILE A 103 -9.04 -4.73 2.62
C ILE A 103 -7.86 -3.80 2.31
N LYS A 104 -7.16 -3.33 3.35
CA LYS A 104 -5.98 -2.47 3.19
C LYS A 104 -4.91 -3.15 2.35
N PHE A 105 -4.60 -4.41 2.62
CA PHE A 105 -3.58 -5.14 1.86
C PHE A 105 -3.98 -5.35 0.40
N MET A 106 -5.25 -5.65 0.12
CA MET A 106 -5.74 -5.71 -1.26
C MET A 106 -5.61 -4.39 -2.02
N HIS A 107 -5.71 -3.26 -1.32
CA HIS A 107 -5.56 -1.93 -1.90
C HIS A 107 -4.09 -1.56 -2.17
N VAL A 108 -3.19 -1.86 -1.24
CA VAL A 108 -1.81 -1.34 -1.29
C VAL A 108 -0.78 -2.32 -1.84
N SER A 109 -1.08 -3.62 -1.88
CA SER A 109 -0.07 -4.66 -2.14
C SER A 109 -0.06 -5.06 -3.60
N ALA A 110 1.00 -4.70 -4.31
CA ALA A 110 1.20 -5.12 -5.69
C ALA A 110 1.36 -6.64 -5.81
N PRO A 111 0.83 -7.26 -6.88
CA PRO A 111 1.22 -8.61 -7.26
C PRO A 111 2.73 -8.69 -7.48
N ILE A 112 3.35 -9.76 -6.98
CA ILE A 112 4.77 -10.06 -7.23
C ILE A 112 4.97 -10.50 -8.68
N ARG A 113 3.98 -11.19 -9.23
CA ARG A 113 3.92 -11.55 -10.64
C ARG A 113 2.46 -11.63 -11.09
N VAL A 114 2.24 -11.33 -12.36
CA VAL A 114 0.97 -11.57 -13.06
C VAL A 114 1.25 -12.57 -14.16
N LEU A 115 0.51 -13.67 -14.19
CA LEU A 115 0.56 -14.70 -15.23
C LEU A 115 -0.56 -14.43 -16.23
N ALA A 116 -0.19 -14.26 -17.50
CA ALA A 116 -1.16 -14.15 -18.57
C ALA A 116 -1.85 -15.50 -18.83
N ARG A 117 -3.02 -15.46 -19.48
CA ARG A 117 -3.79 -16.67 -19.85
C ARG A 117 -2.96 -17.73 -20.56
N THR A 118 -2.06 -17.31 -21.45
CA THR A 118 -1.17 -18.21 -22.20
C THR A 118 -0.19 -18.97 -21.33
N GLU A 119 0.14 -18.45 -20.14
CA GLU A 119 1.11 -19.06 -19.22
C GLU A 119 0.45 -20.09 -18.31
N TRP A 120 -0.74 -19.79 -17.76
CA TRP A 120 -1.40 -20.67 -16.78
C TRP A 120 -2.40 -21.65 -17.40
N ALA A 121 -3.04 -21.30 -18.53
CA ALA A 121 -4.09 -22.14 -19.12
C ALA A 121 -3.63 -23.55 -19.51
N PRO A 122 -2.39 -23.78 -20.00
CA PRO A 122 -1.92 -25.14 -20.30
C PRO A 122 -1.83 -26.06 -19.07
N GLN A 123 -1.61 -25.51 -17.87
CA GLN A 123 -1.58 -26.27 -16.61
C GLN A 123 -2.97 -26.40 -15.98
N GLY A 124 -3.86 -25.44 -16.25
CA GLY A 124 -5.20 -25.38 -15.69
C GLY A 124 -5.24 -24.85 -14.25
N LEU A 125 -6.41 -24.38 -13.82
CA LEU A 125 -6.57 -23.71 -12.51
C LEU A 125 -6.39 -24.63 -11.30
N ARG A 126 -6.57 -25.94 -11.48
CA ARG A 126 -6.41 -26.95 -10.41
C ARG A 126 -4.99 -26.99 -9.87
N GLU A 127 -4.00 -26.84 -10.75
CA GLU A 127 -2.58 -26.82 -10.38
C GLU A 127 -2.26 -25.68 -9.41
N PHE A 128 -2.99 -24.57 -9.54
CA PHE A 128 -2.84 -23.40 -8.67
C PHE A 128 -3.79 -23.41 -7.46
N GLY A 129 -4.57 -24.49 -7.27
CA GLY A 129 -5.59 -24.59 -6.23
C GLY A 129 -6.73 -23.59 -6.39
N LEU A 130 -7.06 -23.19 -7.63
CA LEU A 130 -8.11 -22.21 -7.96
C LEU A 130 -9.37 -22.87 -8.56
N ASP A 131 -9.39 -24.20 -8.67
CA ASP A 131 -10.56 -24.98 -9.08
C ASP A 131 -10.67 -26.29 -8.26
N PRO A 132 -11.42 -26.31 -7.13
CA PRO A 132 -12.03 -25.15 -6.48
C PRO A 132 -10.98 -24.26 -5.77
N PRO A 133 -11.28 -22.98 -5.52
CA PRO A 133 -10.43 -22.14 -4.68
C PRO A 133 -10.49 -22.57 -3.21
N ALA A 134 -9.42 -22.28 -2.45
CA ALA A 134 -9.37 -22.53 -1.02
C ALA A 134 -10.39 -21.66 -0.25
N TYR A 135 -10.49 -20.40 -0.65
CA TYR A 135 -11.51 -19.45 -0.19
C TYR A 135 -11.66 -18.30 -1.18
N SER A 136 -12.75 -17.55 -1.07
CA SER A 136 -12.99 -16.35 -1.86
C SER A 136 -13.38 -15.19 -0.97
N ALA A 137 -12.93 -13.99 -1.33
CA ALA A 137 -13.34 -12.73 -0.71
C ALA A 137 -13.95 -11.81 -1.76
N THR A 138 -15.18 -11.37 -1.52
CA THR A 138 -15.85 -10.37 -2.36
C THR A 138 -16.06 -9.10 -1.55
N VAL A 139 -15.68 -7.96 -2.11
CA VAL A 139 -15.80 -6.65 -1.47
C VAL A 139 -16.75 -5.74 -2.25
N PHE A 140 -17.51 -4.94 -1.52
CA PHE A 140 -18.58 -4.11 -2.06
C PHE A 140 -18.51 -2.68 -1.53
N LYS A 141 -19.16 -1.79 -2.29
CA LYS A 141 -19.56 -0.45 -1.87
C LYS A 141 -21.04 -0.29 -2.17
N GLY A 142 -21.87 -0.30 -1.14
CA GLY A 142 -23.32 -0.45 -1.24
C GLY A 142 -23.67 -1.77 -1.95
N GLN A 143 -24.47 -1.68 -3.01
CA GLN A 143 -24.83 -2.84 -3.83
C GLN A 143 -23.82 -3.12 -4.97
N ARG A 144 -22.82 -2.26 -5.16
CA ARG A 144 -21.82 -2.44 -6.22
C ARG A 144 -20.73 -3.39 -5.76
N ARG A 145 -20.60 -4.52 -6.46
CA ARG A 145 -19.45 -5.43 -6.33
C ARG A 145 -18.20 -4.76 -6.91
N LEU A 146 -17.18 -4.57 -6.09
CA LEU A 146 -15.94 -3.91 -6.50
C LEU A 146 -14.89 -4.91 -6.97
N LEU A 147 -14.78 -6.03 -6.25
CA LEU A 147 -13.81 -7.07 -6.51
C LEU A 147 -14.32 -8.39 -5.94
N ALA A 148 -14.16 -9.47 -6.70
CA ALA A 148 -14.33 -10.84 -6.22
C ALA A 148 -13.02 -11.59 -6.47
N ALA A 149 -12.31 -11.91 -5.39
CA ALA A 149 -11.00 -12.54 -5.41
C ALA A 149 -11.08 -13.98 -4.89
N ASN A 150 -10.56 -14.91 -5.68
CA ASN A 150 -10.41 -16.32 -5.38
C ASN A 150 -8.96 -16.58 -4.98
N PHE A 151 -8.76 -17.16 -3.80
CA PHE A 151 -7.44 -17.49 -3.28
C PHE A 151 -7.20 -18.99 -3.39
N GLY A 152 -6.06 -19.34 -3.99
CA GLY A 152 -5.66 -20.70 -4.24
C GLY A 152 -4.53 -21.18 -3.35
N ALA A 153 -3.75 -22.10 -3.89
CA ALA A 153 -2.64 -22.73 -3.21
C ALA A 153 -1.51 -21.73 -2.93
N GLN A 154 -0.74 -22.05 -1.88
CA GLN A 154 0.53 -21.37 -1.59
C GLN A 154 1.64 -22.00 -2.43
N ASN A 155 2.70 -21.23 -2.68
CA ASN A 155 3.91 -21.83 -3.23
C ASN A 155 4.55 -22.81 -2.21
N PRO A 156 5.45 -23.72 -2.63
CA PRO A 156 6.06 -24.71 -1.73
C PRO A 156 6.75 -24.10 -0.50
N GLN A 157 7.31 -22.90 -0.64
CA GLN A 157 7.96 -22.15 0.43
C GLN A 157 6.97 -21.42 1.37
N LYS A 158 5.67 -21.42 1.05
CA LYS A 158 4.58 -20.78 1.81
C LYS A 158 4.71 -19.26 1.99
N VAL A 159 5.42 -18.60 1.09
CA VAL A 159 5.66 -17.14 1.10
C VAL A 159 4.89 -16.41 0.02
N LEU A 160 4.34 -17.14 -0.97
CA LEU A 160 3.46 -16.62 -2.02
C LEU A 160 2.14 -17.38 -2.04
N GLN A 161 1.12 -16.75 -2.61
CA GLN A 161 -0.17 -17.38 -2.83
C GLN A 161 -0.74 -16.98 -4.19
N TYR A 162 -1.32 -17.96 -4.88
CA TYR A 162 -2.03 -17.72 -6.12
C TYR A 162 -3.40 -17.11 -5.83
N MET A 163 -3.76 -16.10 -6.61
CA MET A 163 -5.03 -15.40 -6.53
C MET A 163 -5.56 -15.16 -7.93
N ARG A 164 -6.89 -15.22 -8.10
CA ARG A 164 -7.55 -14.84 -9.35
C ARG A 164 -8.71 -13.92 -9.05
N ILE A 165 -8.91 -12.92 -9.89
CA ILE A 165 -10.04 -12.00 -9.79
C ILE A 165 -11.09 -12.43 -10.80
N GLU A 166 -12.35 -12.52 -10.37
CA GLU A 166 -13.44 -12.87 -11.29
C GLU A 166 -13.59 -11.82 -12.39
N GLY A 167 -13.79 -12.30 -13.62
CA GLY A 167 -13.88 -11.44 -14.81
C GLY A 167 -12.52 -11.04 -15.39
N GLN A 168 -11.41 -11.46 -14.77
CA GLN A 168 -10.06 -11.29 -15.30
C GLN A 168 -9.48 -12.64 -15.76
N ASP A 169 -8.64 -12.56 -16.79
CA ASP A 169 -8.00 -13.72 -17.43
C ASP A 169 -6.60 -13.98 -16.88
N GLU A 170 -6.11 -13.09 -16.01
CA GLU A 170 -4.83 -13.17 -15.35
C GLU A 170 -4.91 -13.98 -14.05
N LEU A 171 -3.77 -14.59 -13.71
CA LEU A 171 -3.53 -15.17 -12.40
C LEU A 171 -2.47 -14.33 -11.69
N TYR A 172 -2.76 -13.94 -10.46
CA TYR A 172 -1.93 -13.08 -9.64
C TYR A 172 -1.14 -13.92 -8.64
N VAL A 173 0.16 -13.70 -8.57
CA VAL A 173 1.03 -14.25 -7.53
C VAL A 173 1.23 -13.17 -6.48
N MET A 174 0.55 -13.31 -5.35
CA MET A 174 0.56 -12.35 -4.26
C MET A 174 1.55 -12.77 -3.17
N SER A 175 2.02 -11.80 -2.40
CA SER A 175 2.71 -12.12 -1.14
C SER A 175 1.73 -12.79 -0.17
N ARG A 176 2.23 -13.76 0.60
CA ARG A 176 1.43 -14.56 1.54
C ARG A 176 0.62 -13.73 2.53
N PHE A 177 1.12 -12.59 2.97
CA PHE A 177 0.44 -11.78 3.98
C PHE A 177 -0.93 -11.27 3.52
N VAL A 178 -1.14 -11.10 2.21
CA VAL A 178 -2.43 -10.65 1.65
C VAL A 178 -3.52 -11.67 1.96
N GLY A 179 -3.29 -12.96 1.67
CA GLY A 179 -4.23 -14.02 2.01
C GLY A 179 -4.24 -14.38 3.50
N ALA A 180 -3.12 -14.17 4.21
CA ALA A 180 -3.05 -14.49 5.64
C ALA A 180 -4.04 -13.67 6.46
N ALA A 181 -4.23 -12.39 6.13
CA ALA A 181 -5.23 -11.54 6.79
C ALA A 181 -6.67 -12.07 6.58
N TRP A 182 -7.00 -12.50 5.36
CA TRP A 182 -8.30 -13.10 5.05
C TRP A 182 -8.52 -14.41 5.79
N GLU A 183 -7.48 -15.23 5.92
CA GLU A 183 -7.55 -16.49 6.67
C GLU A 183 -7.77 -16.27 8.17
N GLN A 184 -7.14 -15.25 8.77
CA GLN A 184 -7.44 -14.92 10.17
C GLN A 184 -8.88 -14.47 10.35
N ALA A 185 -9.41 -13.66 9.41
CA ALA A 185 -10.82 -13.28 9.42
C ALA A 185 -11.74 -14.51 9.30
N LEU A 186 -11.42 -15.47 8.42
CA LEU A 186 -12.17 -16.73 8.27
C LEU A 186 -12.14 -17.59 9.53
N VAL A 187 -10.96 -17.74 10.16
CA VAL A 187 -10.80 -18.51 11.39
C VAL A 187 -11.65 -17.92 12.50
N GLU A 188 -11.64 -16.60 12.67
CA GLU A 188 -12.44 -15.95 13.71
C GLU A 188 -13.92 -15.92 13.41
N ALA A 189 -14.32 -15.77 12.14
CA ALA A 189 -15.70 -15.84 11.71
C ALA A 189 -16.33 -17.24 11.92
N GLY A 190 -15.50 -18.28 11.93
CA GLY A 190 -15.89 -19.67 12.16
C GLY A 190 -15.99 -20.08 13.63
N ARG A 191 -15.62 -19.21 14.58
CA ARG A 191 -15.76 -19.44 16.03
C ARG A 191 -17.16 -19.08 16.51
#